data_AF-A0A382N734-F1
#
_entry.id   AF-A0A382N734-F1
#
_cell.length_a   1.000
_cell.length_b   1.000
_cell.length_c   1.000
_cell.angle_alpha   90.00
_cell.angle_beta   90.00
_cell.angle_gamma   90.00
#
_symmetry.space_group_name_H-M   'P 1'
#
loop_
_entity.id
_entity.type
_entity.pdbx_description
1 polymer ?
#
loop_
_entity_poly.entity_id
_entity_poly.type
_entity_poly.pdbx_seq_one_letter_code
_entity_poly.pdbx_strand_id
1 'polypeptide(L)'
;MPLLPENNPFVPNPKTCWCHRCKAHSEYQYYKTNISSGDGTNTTYEKYGCKACNSSMFTPDDVAPWMKGLLGVTFVLVLVGGMILVLMGGNGHGLSQSGGIGVVCLLMGGFFGLIGGSMYYYMSKWYAWVSCQNKKSPEDLIL
;
A
#
# COMPACT_ATOMS: atom_id res chain seq x y z
N MET A 1 -10.74 -5.23 -33.64
CA MET A 1 -11.88 -5.02 -32.73
C MET A 1 -11.51 -3.86 -31.82
N PRO A 2 -12.26 -2.74 -31.81
CA PRO A 2 -11.99 -1.68 -30.86
C PRO A 2 -12.24 -2.23 -29.45
N LEU A 3 -11.26 -2.07 -28.56
CA LEU A 3 -11.37 -2.47 -27.16
C LEU A 3 -12.49 -1.62 -26.53
N LEU A 4 -13.45 -2.27 -25.86
CA LEU A 4 -14.44 -1.59 -25.03
C LEU A 4 -13.69 -0.66 -24.05
N PRO A 5 -14.23 0.53 -23.71
CA PRO A 5 -13.57 1.51 -22.84
C PRO A 5 -13.19 0.94 -21.45
N GLU A 6 -13.86 -0.13 -21.02
CA GLU A 6 -13.56 -0.87 -19.79
C GLU A 6 -12.26 -1.69 -19.86
N ASN A 7 -11.80 -2.05 -21.07
CA ASN A 7 -10.56 -2.79 -21.33
C ASN A 7 -9.44 -1.89 -21.86
N ASN A 8 -9.64 -0.57 -21.88
CA ASN A 8 -8.58 0.34 -22.32
C ASN A 8 -7.47 0.40 -21.25
N PRO A 9 -6.24 -0.05 -21.57
CA PRO A 9 -5.14 -0.12 -20.62
C PRO A 9 -4.68 1.25 -20.08
N PHE A 10 -5.06 2.33 -20.76
CA PHE A 10 -4.64 3.70 -20.45
C PHE A 10 -5.71 4.54 -19.77
N VAL A 11 -6.96 4.06 -19.72
CA VAL A 11 -8.04 4.72 -18.98
C VAL A 11 -7.90 4.36 -17.50
N PRO A 12 -7.76 5.36 -16.60
CA PRO A 12 -7.67 5.08 -15.17
C PRO A 12 -8.90 4.37 -14.63
N ASN A 13 -8.72 3.15 -14.12
CA ASN A 13 -9.75 2.43 -13.39
C ASN A 13 -9.18 1.90 -12.05
N PRO A 14 -9.66 2.39 -10.89
CA PRO A 14 -9.14 1.95 -9.60
C PRO A 14 -9.46 0.49 -9.26
N LYS A 15 -10.46 -0.11 -9.93
CA LYS A 15 -10.90 -1.50 -9.69
C LYS A 15 -10.06 -2.53 -10.44
N THR A 16 -9.21 -2.11 -11.37
CA THR A 16 -8.38 -3.01 -12.17
C THR A 16 -6.95 -3.00 -11.67
N CYS A 17 -6.26 -4.14 -11.80
CA CYS A 17 -4.85 -4.25 -11.47
C CYS A 17 -4.03 -3.26 -12.32
N TRP A 18 -3.14 -2.52 -11.68
CA TRP A 18 -2.26 -1.57 -12.33
C TRP A 18 -0.79 -1.91 -12.11
N CYS A 19 0.01 -1.75 -13.17
CA CYS A 19 1.44 -1.97 -13.15
C CYS A 19 2.20 -0.66 -12.94
N HIS A 20 2.94 -0.54 -11.85
CA HIS A 20 3.71 0.67 -11.53
C HIS A 20 4.91 0.92 -12.45
N ARG A 21 5.43 -0.10 -13.14
CA ARG A 21 6.52 0.04 -14.11
C ARG A 21 6.01 0.41 -15.50
N CYS A 22 5.05 -0.35 -16.03
CA CYS A 22 4.49 -0.10 -17.34
C CYS A 22 3.53 1.10 -17.37
N LYS A 23 3.03 1.54 -16.21
CA LYS A 23 2.04 2.62 -16.10
C LYS A 23 0.79 2.35 -16.95
N ALA A 24 0.26 1.14 -16.87
CA ALA A 24 -0.92 0.71 -17.62
C ALA A 24 -1.63 -0.43 -16.90
N HIS A 25 -2.92 -0.60 -17.21
CA HIS A 25 -3.69 -1.79 -16.88
C HIS A 25 -3.38 -2.86 -17.94
N SER A 26 -2.44 -3.75 -17.64
CA SER A 26 -2.07 -4.85 -18.55
C SER A 26 -2.76 -6.15 -18.16
N GLU A 27 -2.76 -7.12 -19.07
CA GLU A 27 -2.95 -8.52 -18.70
C GLU A 27 -2.00 -8.89 -17.55
N TYR A 28 -2.54 -9.60 -16.57
CA TYR A 28 -1.78 -10.08 -15.41
C TYR A 28 -1.51 -11.57 -15.52
N GLN A 29 -0.36 -11.98 -15.00
CA GLN A 29 -0.07 -13.37 -14.66
C GLN A 29 -0.45 -13.57 -13.20
N TYR A 30 -1.34 -14.53 -12.96
CA TYR A 30 -1.76 -14.91 -11.62
C TYR A 30 -0.81 -15.99 -11.09
N TYR A 31 -0.21 -15.71 -9.93
CA TYR A 31 0.61 -16.66 -9.20
C TYR A 31 -0.10 -17.01 -7.90
N LYS A 32 -0.38 -18.30 -7.71
CA LYS A 32 -0.87 -18.85 -6.45
C LYS A 32 0.26 -19.61 -5.79
N THR A 33 0.68 -19.16 -4.62
CA THR A 33 1.69 -19.86 -3.83
C THR A 33 1.04 -20.33 -2.55
N ASN A 34 1.10 -21.65 -2.32
CA ASN A 34 0.68 -22.23 -1.06
C ASN A 34 1.91 -22.32 -0.17
N ILE A 35 1.86 -21.68 0.99
CA ILE A 35 2.88 -21.82 2.02
C ILE A 35 2.27 -22.67 3.12
N SER A 36 2.83 -23.86 3.29
CA SER A 36 2.50 -24.78 4.39
C SER A 36 3.40 -24.43 5.56
N SER A 37 2.82 -23.98 6.67
CA SER A 37 3.56 -23.77 7.90
C SER A 37 3.64 -25.09 8.69
N GLY A 38 4.69 -25.26 9.50
CA GLY A 38 4.89 -26.46 10.34
C GLY A 38 3.73 -26.77 11.30
N ASP A 39 2.90 -25.76 11.61
CA ASP A 39 1.69 -25.88 12.46
C ASP A 39 0.44 -26.38 11.71
N GLY A 40 0.57 -26.83 10.46
CA GLY A 40 -0.54 -27.36 9.66
C GLY A 40 -1.45 -26.29 9.04
N THR A 41 -1.12 -25.01 9.22
CA THR A 41 -1.82 -23.90 8.57
C THR A 41 -1.33 -23.72 7.13
N ASN A 42 -2.28 -23.77 6.19
CA ASN A 42 -2.02 -23.53 4.77
C ASN A 42 -2.44 -22.11 4.43
N THR A 43 -1.48 -21.20 4.29
CA THR A 43 -1.73 -19.85 3.79
C THR A 43 -1.56 -19.82 2.28
N THR A 44 -2.62 -19.42 1.58
CA THR A 44 -2.55 -19.13 0.14
C THR A 44 -2.18 -17.67 -0.04
N TYR A 45 -1.06 -17.42 -0.72
CA TYR A 45 -0.69 -16.09 -1.17
C TYR A 45 -0.98 -15.96 -2.67
N GLU A 46 -1.82 -14.99 -3.00
CA GLU A 46 -2.15 -14.64 -4.39
C GLU A 46 -1.34 -13.41 -4.80
N LYS A 47 -0.64 -13.50 -5.93
CA LYS A 47 0.16 -12.41 -6.49
C LYS A 47 -0.19 -12.17 -7.94
N TYR A 48 -0.42 -10.91 -8.29
CA TYR A 48 -0.64 -10.47 -9.66
C TYR A 48 0.63 -9.83 -10.21
N GLY A 49 1.21 -10.43 -11.24
CA GLY A 49 2.38 -9.92 -11.96
C GLY A 49 1.99 -9.36 -13.31
N CYS A 50 2.64 -8.28 -13.76
CA CYS A 50 2.43 -7.74 -15.10
C CYS A 50 3.01 -8.68 -16.15
N LYS A 51 2.21 -9.13 -17.13
CA LYS A 51 2.67 -10.06 -18.18
C LYS A 51 3.82 -9.50 -19.03
N ALA A 52 3.91 -8.18 -19.19
CA ALA A 52 4.91 -7.52 -20.02
C ALA A 52 6.27 -7.32 -19.33
N CYS A 53 6.28 -7.00 -18.02
CA CYS A 53 7.52 -6.67 -17.31
C CYS A 53 7.77 -7.50 -16.05
N ASN A 54 6.88 -8.45 -15.74
CA ASN A 54 6.88 -9.31 -14.56
C ASN A 54 6.92 -8.56 -13.22
N SER A 55 6.65 -7.24 -13.21
CA SER A 55 6.61 -6.46 -11.98
C SER A 55 5.29 -6.67 -11.23
N SER A 56 5.32 -6.52 -9.90
CA SER A 56 4.11 -6.63 -9.08
C SER A 56 3.08 -5.57 -9.44
N MET A 57 1.85 -6.03 -9.63
CA MET A 57 0.68 -5.18 -9.82
C MET A 57 -0.10 -5.07 -8.50
N PHE A 58 -0.90 -4.02 -8.38
CA PHE A 58 -1.82 -3.86 -7.26
C PHE A 58 -3.13 -3.25 -7.75
N THR A 59 -4.20 -3.47 -7.01
CA THR A 59 -5.50 -2.84 -7.23
C THR A 59 -5.59 -1.58 -6.37
N PRO A 60 -5.72 -0.38 -6.96
CA PRO A 60 -5.83 0.85 -6.18
C PRO A 60 -7.00 0.85 -5.20
N ASP A 61 -8.19 0.37 -5.60
CA ASP A 61 -9.38 0.42 -4.72
C ASP A 61 -9.20 -0.44 -3.45
N ASP A 62 -8.50 -1.57 -3.56
CA ASP A 62 -8.19 -2.43 -2.42
C ASP A 62 -7.12 -1.82 -1.52
N VAL A 63 -6.07 -1.22 -2.09
CA VAL A 63 -4.93 -0.69 -1.31
C VAL A 63 -5.28 0.63 -0.61
N ALA A 64 -6.16 1.45 -1.18
CA ALA A 64 -6.53 2.76 -0.63
C ALA A 64 -7.07 2.73 0.82
N PRO A 65 -8.05 1.89 1.20
CA PRO A 65 -8.56 1.83 2.57
C PRO A 65 -7.49 1.33 3.55
N TRP A 66 -6.71 0.31 3.18
CA TRP A 66 -5.62 -0.21 4.01
C TRP A 66 -4.54 0.82 4.26
N MET A 67 -4.12 1.55 3.22
CA MET A 67 -3.17 2.65 3.32
C MET A 67 -3.66 3.71 4.32
N LYS A 68 -4.91 4.18 4.18
CA LYS A 68 -5.48 5.19 5.09
C LYS A 68 -5.57 4.68 6.53
N GLY A 69 -6.00 3.42 6.70
CA GLY A 69 -6.07 2.78 8.02
C GLY A 69 -4.71 2.68 8.70
N LEU A 70 -3.70 2.18 7.99
CA LEU A 70 -2.34 2.02 8.53
C LEU A 70 -1.68 3.35 8.85
N LEU A 71 -1.82 4.36 7.98
CA LEU A 71 -1.30 5.70 8.24
C LEU A 71 -2.02 6.36 9.44
N GLY A 72 -3.34 6.16 9.57
CA GLY A 72 -4.11 6.64 10.72
C GLY A 72 -3.65 6.00 12.03
N VAL A 73 -3.51 4.68 12.06
CA VAL A 73 -3.00 3.94 13.24
C VAL A 73 -1.59 4.38 13.59
N THR A 74 -0.72 4.52 12.59
CA THR A 74 0.65 5.04 12.76
C THR A 74 0.65 6.41 13.44
N PHE A 75 -0.18 7.33 12.94
CA PHE A 75 -0.28 8.68 13.50
C PHE A 75 -0.71 8.65 14.97
N VAL A 76 -1.73 7.87 15.31
CA VAL A 76 -2.21 7.74 16.70
C VAL A 76 -1.13 7.13 17.60
N LEU A 77 -0.48 6.06 17.18
CA LEU A 77 0.56 5.38 17.97
C LEU A 77 1.78 6.26 18.21
N VAL A 78 2.20 7.02 17.20
CA VAL A 78 3.33 7.96 17.33
C VAL A 78 2.97 9.11 18.26
N LEU A 79 1.76 9.67 18.15
CA LEU A 79 1.30 10.73 19.05
C LEU A 79 1.21 10.24 20.49
N VAL A 80 0.55 9.11 20.74
CA VAL A 80 0.38 8.55 22.08
C VAL A 80 1.74 8.15 22.67
N GLY A 81 2.56 7.41 21.91
CA GLY A 81 3.88 6.99 22.35
C GLY A 81 4.81 8.18 22.65
N GLY A 82 4.79 9.20 21.79
CA GLY A 82 5.53 10.45 21.96
C GLY A 82 5.09 11.23 23.19
N MET A 83 3.77 11.39 23.40
CA MET A 83 3.23 12.08 24.57
C MET A 83 3.60 11.35 25.88
N ILE A 84 3.50 10.02 25.92
CA ILE A 84 3.89 9.22 27.08
C ILE A 84 5.39 9.44 27.39
N LEU A 85 6.25 9.42 26.37
CA LEU A 85 7.68 9.65 26.53
C LEU A 85 8.00 11.07 27.02
N VAL A 86 7.35 12.09 26.47
CA VAL A 86 7.58 13.50 26.88
C VAL A 86 7.07 13.76 28.29
N LEU A 87 5.88 13.27 28.65
CA LEU A 87 5.26 13.53 29.95
C LEU A 87 5.87 12.70 31.08
N MET A 88 6.32 11.47 30.81
CA MET A 88 6.82 10.54 31.83
C MET A 88 8.35 10.40 31.83
N GLY A 89 9.03 10.79 30.75
CA GLY A 89 10.49 10.67 30.60
C GLY A 89 11.30 11.83 31.19
N GLY A 90 10.65 12.94 31.57
CA GLY A 90 11.33 14.11 32.17
C GLY A 90 11.76 13.91 33.64
N ASN A 91 11.14 12.97 34.35
CA ASN A 91 11.50 12.67 35.73
C ASN A 91 12.45 11.48 35.73
N GLY A 92 13.75 11.77 35.56
CA GLY A 92 14.79 10.75 35.50
C GLY A 92 14.72 9.78 36.68
N HIS A 93 14.29 8.54 36.42
CA HIS A 93 14.60 7.31 37.16
C HIS A 93 13.95 6.12 36.43
N GLY A 94 14.75 5.42 35.61
CA GLY A 94 14.44 4.09 35.08
C GLY A 94 13.36 4.02 34.00
N LEU A 95 13.40 2.94 33.20
CA LEU A 95 12.26 2.47 32.41
C LEU A 95 11.13 2.09 33.37
N SER A 96 10.41 3.08 33.89
CA SER A 96 9.12 2.85 34.54
C SER A 96 8.21 2.13 33.54
N GLN A 97 7.33 1.27 34.03
CA GLN A 97 6.37 0.51 33.22
C GLN A 97 5.61 1.38 32.20
N SER A 98 5.38 2.66 32.52
CA SER A 98 4.79 3.66 31.62
C SER A 98 5.69 4.08 30.45
N GLY A 99 6.99 4.24 30.67
CA GLY A 99 7.95 4.56 29.61
C GLY A 99 8.13 3.42 28.61
N GLY A 100 8.06 2.17 29.09
CA GLY A 100 8.07 0.97 28.23
C GLY A 100 6.89 0.95 27.26
N ILE A 101 5.69 1.33 27.71
CA ILE A 101 4.50 1.43 26.85
C ILE A 101 4.71 2.47 25.74
N GLY A 102 5.29 3.64 26.07
CA GLY A 102 5.60 4.67 25.09
C GLY A 102 6.53 4.17 23.98
N VAL A 103 7.61 3.48 24.35
CA VAL A 103 8.55 2.88 23.38
C VAL A 103 7.87 1.81 22.52
N VAL A 104 7.07 0.92 23.11
CA VAL A 104 6.33 -0.12 22.35
C VAL A 104 5.35 0.51 21.36
N CYS A 105 4.63 1.56 21.76
CA CYS A 105 3.74 2.31 20.87
C CYS A 105 4.52 2.93 19.70
N LEU A 106 5.69 3.51 19.94
CA LEU A 106 6.52 4.08 18.88
C LEU A 106 7.07 3.02 17.92
N LEU A 107 7.54 1.87 18.44
CA LEU A 107 8.03 0.77 17.61
C LEU A 107 6.91 0.21 16.73
N MET A 108 5.73 -0.02 17.32
CA MET A 108 4.56 -0.51 16.60
C MET A 108 4.06 0.52 15.57
N GLY A 109 4.05 1.81 15.94
CA GLY A 109 3.75 2.91 15.03
C GLY A 109 4.73 2.96 13.86
N GLY A 110 6.04 2.82 14.12
CA GLY A 110 7.06 2.74 13.09
C GLY A 110 6.85 1.57 12.14
N PHE A 111 6.51 0.38 12.65
CA PHE A 111 6.22 -0.79 11.82
C PHE A 111 5.02 -0.57 10.90
N PHE A 112 3.88 -0.12 11.42
CA PHE A 112 2.70 0.18 10.60
C PHE A 112 2.96 1.35 9.65
N GLY A 113 3.80 2.31 10.05
CA GLY A 113 4.19 3.45 9.24
C GLY A 113 5.02 3.07 8.03
N LEU A 114 5.94 2.10 8.17
CA LEU A 114 6.70 1.56 7.04
C LEU A 114 5.80 0.85 6.04
N ILE A 115 4.85 0.03 6.52
CA ILE A 115 3.89 -0.66 5.65
C ILE A 115 2.99 0.35 4.94
N GLY A 116 2.33 1.23 5.69
CA GLY A 116 1.46 2.27 5.13
C GLY A 116 2.19 3.24 4.21
N GLY A 117 3.43 3.60 4.55
CA GLY A 117 4.30 4.45 3.71
C GLY A 117 4.67 3.78 2.40
N SER A 118 4.94 2.48 2.40
CA SER A 118 5.19 1.73 1.16
C SER A 118 3.96 1.72 0.25
N MET A 119 2.76 1.53 0.81
CA MET A 119 1.49 1.62 0.06
C MET A 119 1.28 3.02 -0.49
N TYR A 120 1.53 4.05 0.32
CA TYR A 120 1.42 5.45 -0.10
C TYR A 120 2.36 5.80 -1.26
N TYR A 121 3.58 5.26 -1.26
CA TYR A 121 4.52 5.46 -2.35
C TYR A 121 3.99 4.94 -3.70
N TYR A 122 3.45 3.72 -3.73
CA TYR A 122 2.86 3.16 -4.96
C TYR A 122 1.59 3.88 -5.37
N MET A 123 0.75 4.26 -4.40
CA MET A 123 -0.45 5.06 -4.65
C MET A 123 -0.15 6.44 -5.20
N SER A 124 0.91 7.08 -4.73
CA SER A 124 1.35 8.37 -5.27
C SER A 124 1.75 8.27 -6.74
N LYS A 125 2.41 7.17 -7.15
CA LYS A 125 2.70 6.89 -8.56
C LYS A 125 1.43 6.68 -9.37
N TRP A 126 0.46 5.97 -8.82
CA TRP A 126 -0.85 5.80 -9.44
C TRP A 126 -1.53 7.15 -9.65
N TYR A 127 -1.67 7.98 -8.61
CA TYR A 127 -2.30 9.31 -8.72
C TYR A 127 -1.60 10.23 -9.72
N ALA A 128 -0.26 10.24 -9.75
CA ALA A 128 0.50 10.99 -10.74
C ALA A 128 0.18 10.51 -12.17
N TRP A 129 0.09 9.20 -12.37
CA TRP A 129 -0.30 8.63 -13.66
C TRP A 129 -1.74 8.98 -14.03
N VAL A 130 -2.71 8.82 -13.12
CA VAL A 130 -4.11 9.21 -13.34
C VAL A 130 -4.21 10.69 -13.73
N SER A 131 -3.48 11.57 -13.04
CA SER A 131 -3.45 13.00 -13.36
C SER A 131 -2.92 13.25 -14.78
N CYS A 132 -1.90 12.51 -15.22
CA CYS A 132 -1.41 12.60 -16.58
C CYS A 132 -2.43 12.09 -17.61
N GLN A 133 -3.12 10.98 -17.34
CA GLN A 133 -4.13 10.45 -18.26
C GLN A 133 -5.36 11.35 -18.36
N ASN A 134 -5.81 11.94 -17.24
CA ASN A 134 -6.95 12.86 -17.23
C ASN A 134 -6.67 14.18 -17.98
N LYS A 135 -5.41 14.51 -18.25
CA LYS A 135 -5.02 15.66 -19.07
C LYS A 135 -4.98 15.34 -20.56
N LYS A 136 -4.98 14.07 -20.95
CA LYS A 136 -4.97 13.66 -22.35
C LYS A 136 -6.38 13.74 -22.92
N SER A 137 -6.47 14.06 -24.21
CA SER A 137 -7.74 14.00 -24.91
C SER A 137 -8.21 12.54 -25.01
N PRO A 138 -9.53 12.27 -25.14
CA PRO A 138 -10.04 10.92 -25.36
C PRO A 138 -9.42 10.23 -26.59
N GLU A 139 -8.99 11.00 -27.59
CA GLU A 139 -8.37 10.52 -28.82
C GLU A 139 -6.95 9.98 -28.57
N ASP A 140 -6.20 10.61 -27.66
CA ASP A 140 -4.84 10.19 -27.24
C ASP A 140 -4.83 9.01 -26.27
N LEU A 141 -6.01 8.61 -25.75
CA LEU A 141 -6.17 7.48 -24.85
C LEU A 141 -6.41 6.15 -25.58
N ILE A 142 -6.72 6.19 -26.89
CA ILE A 142 -7.09 5.01 -27.69
C ILE A 142 -5.90 4.42 -28.46
N LEU A 143 -4.76 5.13 -28.50
CA LEU A 143 -3.56 4.78 -29.27
C LEU A 143 -2.54 3.94 -28.48
#